data_AF-A0A453AIA0-F1
#
_entry.id   AF-A0A453AIA0-F1
#
_cell.length_a   1.000
_cell.length_b   1.000
_cell.length_c   1.000
_cell.angle_alpha   90.00
_cell.angle_beta   90.00
_cell.angle_gamma   90.00
#
_symmetry.space_group_name_H-M   'P 1'
#
loop_
_entity.id
_entity.type
_entity.pdbx_description
1 polymer ?
#
loop_
_entity_poly.entity_id
_entity_poly.type
_entity_poly.pdbx_seq_one_letter_code
_entity_poly.pdbx_strand_id
1 'polypeptide(L)'
;MCQPNDSQVDYVIRQCLHWPDGTRKRRLKSKPIDEIRDHKRQLVQALVDKYNDYLGDTAYVLKDVVQYTSVRSPDCQKITNHINFTARAKGTEDSDCSMDDLFFAEVTSMMGDDKLVVSCFCRVKTTDNAPQCCCILAW
;
A
#
# COMPACT_ATOMS: atom_id res chain seq x y z
N MET A 1 13.46 -44.58 12.37
CA MET A 1 14.46 -44.03 11.44
C MET A 1 13.96 -42.67 11.00
N CYS A 2 14.71 -41.61 11.31
CA CYS A 2 14.37 -40.23 10.94
C CYS A 2 14.84 -39.94 9.51
N GLN A 3 14.00 -39.30 8.70
CA GLN A 3 14.50 -38.56 7.53
C GLN A 3 14.74 -37.10 7.96
N PRO A 4 15.96 -36.57 7.79
CA PRO A 4 16.28 -35.17 8.07
C PRO A 4 16.08 -34.34 6.79
N ASN A 5 15.55 -33.11 6.95
CA ASN A 5 15.54 -31.99 5.99
C ASN A 5 14.17 -31.41 5.60
N ASP A 6 13.11 -31.58 6.39
CA ASP A 6 12.09 -30.51 6.43
C ASP A 6 12.74 -29.35 7.18
N SER A 7 13.01 -28.24 6.48
CA SER A 7 13.57 -27.06 7.11
C SER A 7 12.70 -26.66 8.30
N GLN A 8 13.27 -26.14 9.38
CA GLN A 8 12.50 -25.72 10.56
C GLN A 8 11.34 -24.76 10.16
N VAL A 9 11.54 -24.03 9.06
CA VAL A 9 10.57 -23.18 8.39
C VAL A 9 9.40 -24.00 7.80
N ASP A 10 9.65 -25.09 7.09
CA ASP A 10 8.60 -25.97 6.54
C ASP A 10 7.75 -26.62 7.64
N TYR A 11 8.36 -26.98 8.75
CA TYR A 11 7.64 -27.50 9.92
C TYR A 11 6.69 -26.43 10.51
N VAL A 12 7.19 -25.21 10.70
CA VAL A 12 6.39 -24.07 11.19
C VAL A 12 5.27 -23.73 10.21
N ILE A 13 5.56 -23.68 8.90
CA ILE A 13 4.57 -23.42 7.85
C ILE A 13 3.48 -24.50 7.86
N ARG A 14 3.84 -25.78 8.01
CA ARG A 14 2.86 -26.88 8.10
C ARG A 14 1.96 -26.73 9.32
N GLN A 15 2.50 -26.39 10.50
CA GLN A 15 1.71 -26.14 11.72
C GLN A 15 0.77 -24.92 11.58
N CYS A 16 1.21 -23.87 10.88
CA CYS A 16 0.39 -22.69 10.63
C CYS A 16 -0.77 -22.98 9.67
N LEU A 17 -0.56 -23.83 8.65
CA LEU A 17 -1.52 -24.06 7.57
C LEU A 17 -2.43 -25.27 7.77
N HIS A 18 -2.09 -26.20 8.67
CA HIS A 18 -2.82 -27.45 8.87
C HIS A 18 -3.20 -27.64 10.34
N TRP A 19 -4.32 -28.34 10.57
CA TRP A 19 -4.70 -28.85 11.87
C TRP A 19 -3.83 -30.07 12.24
N PRO A 20 -3.74 -30.43 13.54
CA PRO A 20 -2.99 -31.62 13.97
C PRO A 20 -3.46 -32.93 13.33
N ASP A 21 -4.71 -32.97 12.86
CA ASP A 21 -5.31 -34.11 12.14
C ASP A 21 -4.92 -34.16 10.64
N GLY A 22 -4.06 -33.25 10.18
CA GLY A 22 -3.62 -33.15 8.78
C GLY A 22 -4.57 -32.37 7.87
N THR A 23 -5.74 -31.95 8.37
CA THR A 23 -6.69 -31.18 7.58
C THR A 23 -6.18 -29.76 7.39
N ARG A 24 -6.13 -29.27 6.14
CA ARG A 24 -5.73 -27.88 5.87
C ARG A 24 -6.71 -26.93 6.55
N LYS A 25 -6.19 -26.00 7.36
CA LYS A 25 -6.98 -24.91 7.94
C LYS A 25 -7.55 -24.12 6.77
N ARG A 26 -8.87 -24.23 6.53
CA ARG A 26 -9.55 -23.37 5.57
C ARG A 26 -9.37 -21.95 6.07
N ARG A 27 -8.55 -21.15 5.38
CA ARG A 27 -8.59 -19.69 5.56
C ARG A 27 -10.06 -19.29 5.43
N LEU A 28 -10.58 -18.55 6.40
CA LEU A 28 -11.89 -17.90 6.24
C LEU A 28 -11.87 -17.24 4.85
N LYS A 29 -12.82 -17.64 4.00
CA LYS A 29 -13.03 -17.13 2.65
C LYS A 29 -12.81 -15.61 2.65
N SER A 30 -11.80 -15.14 1.91
CA SER A 30 -11.56 -13.83 1.28
C SER A 30 -12.05 -12.50 1.91
N LYS A 31 -13.17 -12.45 2.64
CA LYS A 31 -13.77 -11.24 3.21
C LYS A 31 -12.83 -10.31 3.98
N PRO A 32 -11.98 -10.78 4.93
CA PRO A 32 -11.12 -9.86 5.67
C PRO A 32 -10.03 -9.24 4.78
N ILE A 33 -9.57 -9.97 3.78
CA ILE A 33 -8.52 -9.53 2.86
C ILE A 33 -9.11 -8.51 1.86
N ASP A 34 -10.32 -8.76 1.39
CA ASP A 34 -11.05 -7.84 0.50
C ASP A 34 -11.39 -6.53 1.25
N GLU A 35 -11.89 -6.60 2.49
CA GLU A 35 -12.15 -5.42 3.33
C GLU A 35 -10.88 -4.59 3.60
N ILE A 36 -9.76 -5.23 3.95
CA ILE A 36 -8.48 -4.54 4.15
C ILE A 36 -8.00 -3.86 2.87
N ARG A 37 -8.15 -4.53 1.71
CA ARG A 37 -7.77 -3.96 0.42
C ARG A 37 -8.66 -2.78 0.06
N ASP A 38 -9.96 -2.86 0.35
CA ASP A 38 -10.91 -1.79 0.12
C ASP A 38 -10.63 -0.58 1.03
N HIS A 39 -10.32 -0.80 2.31
CA HIS A 39 -9.91 0.27 3.22
C HIS A 39 -8.63 0.98 2.75
N LYS A 40 -7.61 0.22 2.31
CA LYS A 40 -6.38 0.82 1.75
C LYS A 40 -6.68 1.64 0.50
N ARG A 41 -7.52 1.12 -0.40
CA ARG A 41 -7.90 1.82 -1.62
C ARG A 41 -8.69 3.09 -1.33
N GLN A 42 -9.59 3.07 -0.36
CA GLN A 42 -10.33 4.26 0.10
C GLN A 42 -9.40 5.33 0.66
N LEU A 43 -8.41 4.95 1.49
CA LEU A 43 -7.41 5.89 1.98
C LEU A 43 -6.65 6.54 0.83
N VAL A 44 -6.13 5.74 -0.12
CA VAL A 44 -5.40 6.27 -1.27
C VAL A 44 -6.28 7.14 -2.15
N GLN A 45 -7.55 6.77 -2.35
CA GLN A 45 -8.50 7.58 -3.09
C GLN A 45 -8.68 8.96 -2.44
N ALA A 46 -8.86 9.00 -1.11
CA ALA A 46 -8.97 10.27 -0.38
C ALA A 46 -7.70 11.12 -0.48
N LEU A 47 -6.51 10.50 -0.51
CA LEU A 47 -5.25 11.22 -0.75
C LEU A 47 -5.21 11.83 -2.15
N VAL A 48 -5.62 11.07 -3.17
CA VAL A 48 -5.67 11.53 -4.57
C VAL A 48 -6.70 12.64 -4.74
N ASP A 49 -7.89 12.49 -4.18
CA ASP A 49 -8.95 13.50 -4.25
C ASP A 49 -8.49 14.81 -3.60
N LYS A 50 -7.90 14.70 -2.39
CA LYS A 50 -7.32 15.85 -1.70
C LYS A 50 -6.17 16.48 -2.48
N TYR A 51 -5.35 15.71 -3.18
CA TYR A 51 -4.28 16.24 -4.04
C TYR A 51 -4.85 16.95 -5.28
N ASN A 52 -5.92 16.42 -5.86
CA ASN A 52 -6.61 17.00 -7.01
C ASN A 52 -7.22 18.37 -6.68
N ASP A 53 -7.71 18.59 -5.45
CA ASP A 53 -8.21 19.89 -5.01
C ASP A 53 -7.17 21.02 -5.15
N TYR A 54 -5.87 20.70 -5.11
CA TYR A 54 -4.76 21.66 -5.28
C TYR A 54 -4.33 21.82 -6.73
N LEU A 55 -4.50 20.78 -7.54
CA LEU A 55 -4.07 20.77 -8.93
C LEU A 55 -5.06 21.43 -9.90
N GLY A 56 -6.28 21.74 -9.44
CA GLY A 56 -7.30 22.38 -10.24
C GLY A 56 -7.68 21.52 -11.46
N ASP A 57 -7.42 22.02 -12.67
CA ASP A 57 -7.78 21.36 -13.93
C ASP A 57 -7.00 20.06 -14.20
N THR A 58 -5.85 19.84 -13.53
CA THR A 58 -5.05 18.61 -13.68
C THR A 58 -5.47 17.56 -12.65
N ALA A 59 -6.58 16.87 -12.90
CA ALA A 59 -7.05 15.81 -12.01
C ALA A 59 -6.39 14.46 -12.30
N TYR A 60 -6.07 13.69 -11.27
CA TYR A 60 -5.61 12.31 -11.35
C TYR A 60 -6.72 11.33 -10.90
N VAL A 61 -6.78 10.17 -11.55
CA VAL A 61 -7.68 9.06 -11.21
C VAL A 61 -6.85 7.88 -10.75
N LEU A 62 -7.08 7.44 -9.51
CA LEU A 62 -6.44 6.25 -8.94
C LEU A 62 -6.71 5.02 -9.80
N LYS A 63 -5.64 4.28 -10.12
CA LYS A 63 -5.68 3.01 -10.85
C LYS A 63 -5.55 1.84 -9.89
N ASP A 64 -4.38 1.73 -9.25
CA ASP A 64 -4.07 0.62 -8.36
C ASP A 64 -3.16 1.03 -7.20
N VAL A 65 -3.23 0.28 -6.11
CA VAL A 65 -2.33 0.42 -4.96
C VAL A 65 -1.26 -0.67 -5.08
N VAL A 66 -0.09 -0.29 -5.60
CA VAL A 66 1.02 -1.19 -5.88
C VAL A 66 1.64 -1.76 -4.61
N GLN A 67 1.88 -0.91 -3.61
CA GLN A 67 2.51 -1.32 -2.36
C GLN A 67 1.98 -0.52 -1.19
N TYR A 68 1.80 -1.20 -0.06
CA TYR A 68 1.40 -0.58 1.20
C TYR A 68 2.19 -1.22 2.34
N THR A 69 3.13 -0.46 2.89
CA THR A 69 4.02 -0.90 3.97
C THR A 69 3.76 -0.05 5.20
N SER A 70 3.50 -0.67 6.35
CA SER A 70 3.33 0.02 7.62
C SER A 70 4.55 -0.18 8.50
N VAL A 71 5.12 0.92 8.99
CA VAL A 71 6.22 0.96 9.94
C VAL A 71 5.71 1.54 11.25
N ARG A 72 5.90 0.81 12.34
CA ARG A 72 5.54 1.28 13.69
C ARG A 72 6.79 1.85 14.36
N SER A 73 6.65 2.98 15.04
CA SER A 73 7.71 3.54 15.87
C SER A 73 8.06 2.61 17.06
N PRO A 74 9.28 2.69 17.60
CA PRO A 74 9.70 1.84 18.73
C PRO A 74 8.83 2.01 19.99
N ASP A 75 8.33 3.21 20.23
CA ASP A 75 7.43 3.55 21.34
C ASP A 75 5.97 3.13 21.09
N CYS A 76 5.67 2.53 19.93
CA CYS A 76 4.34 2.13 19.48
C CYS A 76 3.30 3.26 19.39
N GLN A 77 3.72 4.53 19.54
CA GLN A 77 2.82 5.69 19.50
C GLN A 77 2.51 6.17 18.08
N LYS A 78 3.36 5.83 17.10
CA LYS A 78 3.25 6.31 15.72
C LYS A 78 3.27 5.15 14.73
N ILE A 79 2.35 5.20 13.76
CA ILE A 79 2.34 4.30 12.61
C ILE A 79 2.53 5.14 11.36
N THR A 80 3.61 4.89 10.63
CA THR A 80 3.88 5.50 9.33
C THR A 80 3.58 4.50 8.23
N ASN A 81 2.71 4.86 7.30
CA ASN A 81 2.36 4.08 6.13
C ASN A 81 3.09 4.65 4.91
N HIS A 82 3.90 3.81 4.25
CA HIS A 82 4.54 4.10 2.98
C HIS A 82 3.73 3.43 1.89
N ILE A 83 3.20 4.24 0.98
CA ILE A 83 2.22 3.80 -0.02
C ILE A 83 2.75 4.14 -1.40
N ASN A 84 2.85 3.13 -2.25
CA ASN A 84 3.07 3.29 -3.68
C ASN A 84 1.77 2.98 -4.41
N PHE A 85 1.35 3.86 -5.29
CA PHE A 85 0.14 3.67 -6.08
C PHE A 85 0.30 4.26 -7.47
N THR A 86 -0.51 3.78 -8.41
CA THR A 86 -0.55 4.30 -9.76
C THR A 86 -1.79 5.15 -9.96
N ALA A 87 -1.64 6.27 -10.66
CA ALA A 87 -2.76 7.09 -11.08
C ALA A 87 -2.57 7.59 -12.50
N ARG A 88 -3.67 7.85 -13.20
CA ARG A 88 -3.66 8.43 -14.55
C ARG A 88 -4.18 9.85 -14.52
N ALA A 89 -3.67 10.72 -15.37
CA ALA A 89 -4.31 12.01 -15.60
C ALA A 89 -5.73 11.79 -16.17
N LYS A 90 -6.68 12.61 -15.74
CA LYS A 90 -8.05 12.59 -16.25
C LYS A 90 -8.03 13.11 -17.70
N GLY A 91 -8.69 12.41 -18.62
CA GLY A 91 -8.77 12.79 -20.03
C GLY A 91 -7.75 12.12 -20.97
N THR A 92 -6.91 11.21 -20.48
CA THR A 92 -6.02 10.38 -21.33
C THR A 92 -6.59 8.98 -21.62
N GLU A 93 -7.90 8.79 -21.46
CA GLU A 93 -8.56 7.48 -21.55
C GLU A 93 -8.54 6.87 -22.96
N ASP A 94 -8.32 7.70 -23.99
CA ASP A 94 -8.36 7.31 -25.41
C ASP A 94 -7.01 6.83 -25.98
N SER A 95 -5.97 6.69 -25.15
CA SER A 95 -4.66 6.19 -25.59
C SER A 95 -4.19 5.03 -24.72
N ASP A 96 -4.25 3.81 -25.29
CA ASP A 96 -3.68 2.58 -24.71
C ASP A 96 -2.16 2.66 -24.46
N CYS A 97 -1.50 3.73 -24.91
CA CYS A 97 -0.08 4.01 -24.72
C CYS A 97 0.22 4.93 -23.51
N SER A 98 -0.80 5.43 -22.82
CA SER A 98 -0.63 6.27 -21.62
C SER A 98 -0.17 5.40 -20.44
N MET A 99 1.13 5.37 -20.17
CA MET A 99 1.68 4.70 -18.99
C MET A 99 1.12 5.34 -17.71
N ASP A 100 0.65 4.51 -16.77
CA ASP A 100 0.19 5.02 -15.48
C ASP A 100 1.34 5.65 -14.70
N ASP A 101 1.10 6.80 -14.08
CA ASP A 101 2.09 7.48 -13.28
C ASP A 101 2.22 6.83 -11.90
N LEU A 102 3.46 6.60 -11.47
CA LEU A 102 3.75 6.10 -10.13
C LEU A 102 3.81 7.25 -9.13
N PHE A 103 3.16 7.07 -7.99
CA PHE A 103 3.16 7.99 -6.87
C PHE A 103 3.62 7.31 -5.59
N PHE A 104 4.26 8.10 -4.74
CA PHE A 104 4.59 7.75 -3.37
C PHE A 104 3.84 8.68 -2.41
N ALA A 105 3.27 8.10 -1.36
CA ALA A 105 2.69 8.83 -0.25
C ALA A 105 3.19 8.26 1.08
N GLU A 106 3.50 9.16 2.01
CA GLU A 106 3.79 8.84 3.40
C GLU A 106 2.69 9.41 4.29
N VAL A 107 2.01 8.54 5.02
CA VAL A 107 0.92 8.92 5.92
C VAL A 107 1.19 8.43 7.33
N THR A 108 1.24 9.36 8.26
CA THR A 108 1.43 9.11 9.69
C THR A 108 0.09 9.11 10.44
N SER A 109 -0.09 8.17 11.35
CA SER A 109 -1.15 8.15 12.36
C SER A 109 -0.52 8.07 13.75
N MET A 110 -1.09 8.80 14.72
CA MET A 110 -0.70 8.75 16.13
C MET A 110 -1.70 7.88 16.91
N MET A 111 -1.22 7.09 17.85
CA MET A 111 -2.05 6.20 18.66
C MET A 111 -3.00 7.04 19.52
N GLY A 112 -4.31 6.79 19.39
CA GLY A 112 -5.35 7.54 20.09
C GLY A 112 -5.76 8.85 19.41
N ASP A 113 -5.23 9.14 18.22
CA ASP A 113 -5.72 10.21 17.34
C ASP A 113 -6.35 9.60 16.09
N ASP A 114 -7.55 10.08 15.74
CA ASP A 114 -8.25 9.68 14.52
C ASP A 114 -7.70 10.44 13.28
N LYS A 115 -6.81 11.40 13.49
CA LYS A 115 -6.21 12.20 12.41
C LYS A 115 -5.05 11.48 11.74
N LEU A 116 -5.04 11.58 10.42
CA LEU A 116 -3.94 11.17 9.56
C LEU A 116 -3.19 12.41 9.08
N VAL A 117 -1.87 12.39 9.23
CA VAL A 117 -0.96 13.44 8.75
C VAL A 117 -0.24 12.93 7.51
N VAL A 118 -0.36 13.66 6.41
CA VAL A 118 0.35 13.32 5.16
C VAL A 118 1.71 14.02 5.20
N SER A 119 2.77 13.26 5.48
CA SER A 119 4.13 13.80 5.52
C SER A 119 4.68 14.08 4.13
N CYS A 120 4.30 13.26 3.15
CA CYS A 120 4.80 13.32 1.78
C CYS A 120 3.73 12.82 0.80
N PHE A 121 3.62 13.49 -0.33
CA PHE A 121 2.89 13.03 -1.50
C PHE A 121 3.62 13.51 -2.75
N CYS A 122 4.11 12.60 -3.58
CA CYS A 122 4.88 12.96 -4.77
C CYS A 122 4.72 11.96 -5.92
N ARG A 123 4.81 12.49 -7.15
CA ARG A 123 4.94 11.68 -8.36
C ARG A 123 6.40 11.22 -8.49
N VAL A 124 6.60 9.92 -8.63
CA VAL A 124 7.91 9.31 -8.81
C VAL A 124 8.28 9.42 -10.29
N LYS A 125 9.33 10.17 -10.61
CA LYS A 125 9.87 10.23 -11.97
C LYS A 125 10.75 9.02 -12.22
N THR A 126 10.41 8.24 -13.24
CA THR A 126 11.29 7.20 -13.79
C THR A 126 12.29 7.86 -14.76
N THR A 127 13.23 8.64 -14.24
CA THR A 127 14.45 8.97 -14.98
C THR A 127 15.50 7.90 -14.65
N ASP A 128 16.30 7.49 -15.63
CA ASP A 128 17.34 6.44 -15.51
C ASP A 128 18.40 6.69 -14.40
N ASN A 129 18.35 7.85 -13.75
CA ASN A 129 19.12 8.16 -12.56
C ASN A 129 18.16 8.22 -11.37
N ALA A 130 18.37 7.29 -10.42
CA ALA A 130 17.79 7.16 -9.08
C ALA A 130 16.45 7.89 -8.81
N PRO A 131 15.38 7.20 -8.36
CA PRO A 131 14.07 7.82 -8.13
C PRO A 131 14.19 9.02 -7.20
N GLN A 132 14.12 10.21 -7.79
CA GLN A 132 14.26 11.47 -7.09
C GLN A 132 12.86 11.88 -6.65
N CYS A 133 12.55 11.64 -5.37
CA CYS A 133 11.32 12.16 -4.77
C CYS A 133 11.40 13.69 -4.73
N CYS A 134 10.73 14.36 -5.66
CA CYS A 134 10.34 15.76 -5.47
C CYS A 134 9.22 15.77 -4.44
N CYS A 135 9.54 15.81 -3.14
CA CYS A 135 8.55 15.98 -2.08
C CYS A 135 7.88 17.36 -2.29
N ILE A 136 6.69 17.39 -2.89
CA ILE A 136 5.99 18.65 -3.19
C ILE A 136 5.10 19.09 -2.02
N LEU A 137 4.82 18.24 -1.04
CA LEU A 137 3.84 18.57 0.00
C LEU A 137 4.21 17.95 1.36
N ALA A 138 4.68 18.80 2.28
CA ALA A 138 4.58 18.58 3.73
C ALA A 138 3.43 19.47 4.22
N TRP A 139 2.39 18.87 4.81
CA TRP A 139 1.19 19.56 5.30
C TRP A 139 1.20 19.66 6.82
#